data_AF-A0A6L8IMH7-F1
#
_entry.id   AF-A0A6L8IMH7-F1
#
_cell.length_a   1.000
_cell.length_b   1.000
_cell.length_c   1.000
_cell.angle_alpha   90.00
_cell.angle_beta   90.00
_cell.angle_gamma   90.00
#
_symmetry.space_group_name_H-M   'P 1'
#
loop_
_entity.id
_entity.type
_entity.pdbx_description
1 polymer ?
#
loop_
_entity_poly.entity_id
_entity_poly.type
_entity_poly.pdbx_seq_one_letter_code
_entity_poly.pdbx_strand_id
1 'polypeptide(L)'
;MTLQQLAGKAGTSASALHRYETGWDRFEVATLRRIAMALGAQLEVRLVALESPTHEKPSAASLVNVLQPLFWDKRLVADDLASHPVWVLSRVLAFGNADQVHAARAYFGDGAIRDAIDRRGMDARTRRYWNLVLDGDNASPGTQ
;
A
#
# COMPACT_ATOMS: atom_id res chain seq x y z
N MET A 1 10.56 34.85 -5.01
CA MET A 1 10.16 34.64 -3.60
C MET A 1 11.18 33.72 -2.96
N THR A 2 11.72 34.05 -1.78
CA THR A 2 12.69 33.17 -1.10
C THR A 2 11.98 32.10 -0.26
N LEU A 3 12.69 31.02 0.06
CA LEU A 3 12.16 29.90 0.83
C LEU A 3 11.72 30.32 2.25
N GLN A 4 12.41 31.31 2.83
CA GLN A 4 12.05 31.91 4.12
C GLN A 4 10.78 32.79 4.03
N GLN A 5 10.60 33.51 2.92
CA GLN A 5 9.38 34.30 2.67
C GLN A 5 8.16 33.39 2.43
N LEU A 6 8.35 32.27 1.74
CA LEU A 6 7.32 31.26 1.55
C LEU A 6 6.94 30.59 2.88
N ALA A 7 7.93 30.23 3.70
CA ALA A 7 7.72 29.64 5.02
C ALA A 7 6.84 30.54 5.89
N GLY A 8 7.16 31.83 5.95
CA GLY A 8 6.39 32.83 6.69
C GLY A 8 4.95 32.94 6.20
N LYS A 9 4.72 32.98 4.88
CA LYS A 9 3.37 33.05 4.30
C LYS A 9 2.55 31.77 4.48
N ALA A 10 3.20 30.60 4.48
CA ALA A 10 2.54 29.31 4.62
C ALA A 10 2.38 28.87 6.10
N GLY A 11 2.83 29.67 7.07
CA GLY A 11 2.77 29.32 8.49
C GLY A 11 3.58 28.06 8.83
N THR A 12 4.75 27.90 8.21
CA THR A 12 5.66 26.77 8.40
C THR A 12 7.12 27.25 8.51
N SER A 13 8.08 26.36 8.72
CA SER A 13 9.50 26.69 8.79
C SER A 13 10.21 26.49 7.44
N ALA A 14 11.30 27.22 7.21
CA ALA A 14 12.13 27.06 6.01
C ALA A 14 12.73 25.65 5.94
N SER A 15 13.12 25.08 7.09
CA SER A 15 13.57 23.68 7.17
C SER A 15 12.48 22.69 6.79
N ALA A 16 11.22 22.94 7.15
CA ALA A 16 10.10 22.09 6.75
C ALA A 16 9.85 22.14 5.23
N LEU A 17 9.89 23.33 4.63
CA LEU A 17 9.79 23.48 3.17
C LEU A 17 10.93 22.78 2.42
N HIS A 18 12.17 22.91 2.92
CA HIS A 18 13.31 22.25 2.31
C HIS A 18 13.17 20.71 2.33
N ARG A 19 12.59 20.14 3.39
CA ARG A 19 12.29 18.69 3.45
C ARG A 19 11.22 18.27 2.43
N TYR A 20 10.27 19.15 2.11
CA TYR A 20 9.28 18.87 1.07
C TYR A 20 9.90 18.92 -0.33
N GLU A 21 10.82 19.85 -0.58
CA GLU A 21 11.57 19.92 -1.84
C GLU A 21 12.45 18.70 -2.07
N THR A 22 13.02 18.12 -1.01
CA THR A 22 13.88 16.92 -1.10
C THR A 22 13.11 15.60 -1.04
N GLY A 23 11.77 15.64 -1.00
CA GLY A 23 10.91 14.44 -1.04
C GLY A 23 10.90 13.62 0.25
N TRP A 24 11.32 14.20 1.37
CA TRP A 24 11.64 13.45 2.60
C TRP A 24 10.46 13.29 3.58
N ASP A 25 9.25 13.74 3.24
CA ASP A 25 8.12 13.68 4.17
C ASP A 25 6.76 13.44 3.49
N ARG A 26 5.85 12.76 4.18
CA ARG A 26 4.44 12.64 3.79
C ARG A 26 3.78 14.00 3.99
N PHE A 27 3.11 14.50 2.96
CA PHE A 27 2.41 15.79 3.01
C PHE A 27 0.96 15.62 3.44
N GLU A 28 0.52 16.46 4.38
CA GLU A 28 -0.90 16.67 4.61
C GLU A 28 -1.48 17.62 3.55
N VAL A 29 -2.70 17.33 3.07
CA VAL A 29 -3.42 18.20 2.11
C VAL A 29 -3.57 19.62 2.65
N ALA A 30 -3.73 19.77 3.97
CA ALA A 30 -3.77 21.06 4.65
C ALA A 30 -2.48 21.88 4.47
N THR A 31 -1.33 21.22 4.42
CA THR A 31 -0.02 21.88 4.20
C THR A 31 0.14 22.30 2.75
N LEU A 32 -0.25 21.46 1.78
CA LEU A 32 -0.26 21.82 0.37
C LEU A 32 -1.16 23.03 0.09
N ARG A 33 -2.33 23.09 0.74
CA ARG A 33 -3.26 24.22 0.63
C ARG A 33 -2.63 25.52 1.12
N ARG A 34 -1.93 25.49 2.27
CA ARG A 34 -1.24 26.67 2.82
C ARG A 34 -0.12 27.17 1.91
N ILE A 35 0.64 26.25 1.32
CA ILE A 35 1.71 26.58 0.36
C ILE A 35 1.11 27.20 -0.92
N ALA A 36 0.04 26.60 -1.47
CA ALA A 36 -0.64 27.15 -2.65
C ALA A 36 -1.15 28.57 -2.40
N MET A 37 -1.83 28.81 -1.27
CA MET A 37 -2.28 30.16 -0.89
C MET A 37 -1.13 31.16 -0.76
N ALA A 38 -0.01 30.75 -0.13
CA ALA A 38 1.18 31.58 0.01
C ALA A 38 1.82 31.99 -1.34
N LEU A 39 1.68 31.12 -2.35
CA LEU A 39 2.11 31.34 -3.73
C LEU A 39 1.09 32.14 -4.56
N GLY A 40 -0.09 32.45 -4.04
CA GLY A 40 -1.19 33.02 -4.83
C GLY A 40 -1.79 32.02 -5.83
N ALA A 41 -1.62 30.72 -5.58
CA ALA A 41 -2.11 29.63 -6.40
C ALA A 41 -3.33 28.95 -5.74
N GLN A 42 -4.13 28.27 -6.57
CA GLN A 42 -5.24 27.43 -6.12
C GLN A 42 -4.81 25.96 -6.15
N LEU A 43 -5.05 25.23 -5.05
CA LEU A 43 -4.87 23.79 -5.01
C LEU A 43 -6.13 23.10 -5.54
N GLU A 44 -6.03 22.41 -6.68
CA GLU A 44 -7.07 21.53 -7.21
C GLU A 44 -6.68 20.08 -6.93
N VAL A 45 -7.49 19.37 -6.12
CA VAL A 45 -7.31 17.93 -5.86
C VAL A 45 -8.37 17.20 -6.65
N ARG A 46 -7.94 16.35 -7.58
CA ARG A 46 -8.81 15.48 -8.37
C ARG A 46 -8.51 14.03 -8.04
N LEU A 47 -9.55 13.28 -7.68
CA LEU A 47 -9.47 11.83 -7.65
C LEU A 47 -9.66 11.35 -9.09
N VAL A 48 -8.66 10.68 -9.62
CA VAL A 48 -8.76 10.03 -10.92
C VAL A 48 -9.02 8.56 -10.65
N ALA A 49 -10.02 8.00 -11.33
CA ALA A 49 -10.13 6.55 -11.36
C ALA A 49 -8.82 6.03 -11.93
N LEU A 50 -8.04 5.33 -11.11
CA LEU A 50 -7.03 4.46 -11.66
C LEU A 50 -7.83 3.44 -12.44
N GLU A 51 -7.71 3.46 -13.77
CA GLU A 51 -8.01 2.28 -14.56
C GLU A 51 -7.26 1.19 -13.82
N SER A 52 -7.99 0.31 -13.14
CA SER A 52 -7.39 -0.85 -12.52
C SER A 52 -6.66 -1.47 -13.69
N PRO A 53 -5.30 -1.51 -13.68
CA PRO A 53 -4.64 -2.25 -14.73
C PRO A 53 -5.37 -3.58 -14.70
N THR A 54 -5.85 -4.06 -15.84
CA THR A 54 -6.15 -5.47 -15.98
C THR A 54 -4.83 -6.15 -15.68
N HIS A 55 -4.55 -6.35 -14.40
CA HIS A 55 -3.38 -7.01 -13.87
C HIS A 55 -3.71 -8.43 -14.21
N GLU A 56 -3.34 -8.78 -15.44
CA GLU A 56 -3.30 -10.15 -15.88
C GLU A 56 -2.64 -10.92 -14.74
N LYS A 57 -3.36 -11.94 -14.27
CA LYS A 57 -2.99 -12.70 -13.09
C LYS A 57 -1.49 -13.02 -13.21
N PRO A 58 -0.65 -12.57 -12.26
CA PRO A 58 0.79 -12.74 -12.42
C PRO A 58 1.12 -14.21 -12.62
N SER A 59 2.08 -14.52 -13.50
CA SER A 59 2.49 -15.91 -13.69
C SER A 59 3.04 -16.48 -12.37
N ALA A 60 2.96 -17.80 -12.18
CA ALA A 60 3.53 -18.45 -11.00
C ALA A 60 5.02 -18.14 -10.83
N ALA A 61 5.78 -18.09 -11.93
CA ALA A 61 7.20 -17.74 -11.93
C ALA A 61 7.44 -16.29 -11.49
N SER A 62 6.64 -15.35 -12.01
CA SER A 62 6.70 -13.94 -11.63
C SER A 62 6.40 -13.75 -10.14
N LEU A 63 5.38 -14.44 -9.63
CA LEU A 63 5.03 -14.36 -8.22
C LEU A 63 6.13 -14.94 -7.32
N VAL A 64 6.71 -16.09 -7.69
CA VAL A 64 7.84 -16.68 -6.95
C VAL A 64 8.98 -15.68 -6.82
N ASN A 65 9.35 -15.00 -7.91
CA ASN A 65 10.44 -14.01 -7.89
C ASN A 65 10.15 -12.85 -6.93
N VAL A 66 8.91 -12.34 -6.92
CA VAL A 66 8.49 -11.24 -6.04
C VAL A 66 8.46 -11.66 -4.57
N LEU A 67 8.04 -12.91 -4.29
CA LEU A 67 7.85 -13.41 -2.93
C LEU A 67 9.09 -14.05 -2.32
N GLN A 68 10.05 -14.54 -3.12
CA GLN A 68 11.24 -15.26 -2.65
C GLN A 68 11.99 -14.58 -1.49
N PRO A 69 12.14 -13.25 -1.42
CA PRO A 69 12.79 -12.59 -0.27
C PRO A 69 12.12 -12.86 1.08
N LEU A 70 10.83 -13.21 1.11
CA LEU A 70 10.08 -13.53 2.33
C LEU A 70 10.32 -14.97 2.83
N PHE A 71 10.96 -15.81 2.02
CA PHE A 71 11.24 -17.22 2.30
C PHE A 71 12.74 -17.42 2.39
N TRP A 72 13.37 -16.81 3.41
CA TRP A 72 14.81 -16.90 3.66
C TRP A 72 15.25 -18.29 4.14
N ASP A 73 14.31 -19.09 4.65
CA ASP A 73 14.52 -20.42 5.22
C ASP A 73 14.32 -21.56 4.22
N LYS A 74 13.58 -21.33 3.13
CA LYS A 74 13.33 -22.31 2.08
C LYS A 74 13.24 -21.61 0.72
N ARG A 75 13.80 -22.22 -0.31
CA ARG A 75 13.52 -21.80 -1.69
C ARG A 75 12.03 -21.98 -2.00
N LEU A 76 11.37 -20.90 -2.41
CA LEU A 76 10.00 -20.91 -2.87
C LEU A 76 9.97 -21.38 -4.32
N VAL A 77 9.08 -22.32 -4.64
CA VAL A 77 8.88 -22.81 -6.01
C VAL A 77 7.42 -22.67 -6.42
N ALA A 78 7.15 -22.72 -7.73
CA ALA A 78 5.80 -22.56 -8.26
C ALA A 78 4.81 -23.59 -7.70
N ASP A 79 5.27 -24.82 -7.43
CA ASP A 79 4.46 -25.88 -6.84
C ASP A 79 3.99 -25.53 -5.42
N ASP A 80 4.81 -24.84 -4.62
CA ASP A 80 4.42 -24.41 -3.28
C ASP A 80 3.20 -23.45 -3.31
N LEU A 81 3.04 -22.69 -4.39
CA LEU A 81 1.89 -21.80 -4.56
C LEU A 81 0.59 -22.60 -4.69
N ALA A 82 0.61 -23.74 -5.39
CA ALA A 82 -0.57 -24.58 -5.58
C ALA A 82 -0.80 -25.53 -4.39
N SER A 83 0.27 -26.14 -3.90
CA SER A 83 0.25 -27.19 -2.88
C SER A 83 0.11 -26.63 -1.45
N HIS A 84 0.61 -25.41 -1.20
CA HIS A 84 0.67 -24.83 0.14
C HIS A 84 0.24 -23.33 0.19
N PRO A 85 -0.91 -22.95 -0.41
CA PRO A 85 -1.30 -21.55 -0.59
C PRO A 85 -1.40 -20.78 0.73
N VAL A 86 -1.95 -21.40 1.77
CA VAL A 86 -2.09 -20.76 3.09
C VAL A 86 -0.74 -20.46 3.74
N TRP A 87 0.22 -21.39 3.63
CA TRP A 87 1.55 -21.17 4.19
C TRP A 87 2.24 -19.98 3.51
N VAL A 88 2.11 -19.90 2.18
CA VAL A 88 2.62 -18.78 1.40
C VAL A 88 1.96 -17.48 1.86
N LEU A 89 0.63 -17.42 1.86
CA LEU A 89 -0.14 -16.24 2.21
C LEU A 89 0.09 -15.80 3.65
N SER A 90 0.21 -16.73 4.60
CA SER A 90 0.52 -16.39 5.99
C SER A 90 1.85 -15.64 6.10
N ARG A 91 2.85 -16.03 5.32
CA ARG A 91 4.17 -15.39 5.31
C ARG A 91 4.13 -14.01 4.65
N VAL A 92 3.39 -13.89 3.55
CA VAL A 92 3.15 -12.60 2.88
C VAL A 92 2.42 -11.63 3.80
N LEU A 93 1.39 -12.07 4.50
CA LEU A 93 0.59 -11.21 5.37
C LEU A 93 1.34 -10.82 6.66
N ALA A 94 2.29 -11.64 7.11
CA ALA A 94 3.10 -11.35 8.29
C ALA A 94 4.31 -10.43 7.99
N PHE A 95 4.96 -10.59 6.84
CA PHE A 95 6.26 -9.97 6.56
C PHE A 95 6.34 -9.19 5.24
N GLY A 96 5.33 -9.30 4.39
CA GLY A 96 5.31 -8.68 3.06
C GLY A 96 5.08 -7.18 3.10
N ASN A 97 5.59 -6.50 2.08
CA ASN A 97 5.24 -5.11 1.79
C ASN A 97 3.94 -5.01 0.95
N ALA A 98 3.47 -3.79 0.68
CA ALA A 98 2.24 -3.55 -0.06
C ALA A 98 2.25 -4.22 -1.45
N ASP A 99 3.35 -4.09 -2.21
CA ASP A 99 3.45 -4.66 -3.56
C ASP A 99 3.37 -6.19 -3.56
N GLN A 100 4.01 -6.83 -2.58
CA GLN A 100 3.98 -8.28 -2.40
C GLN A 100 2.58 -8.77 -2.02
N VAL A 101 1.89 -8.04 -1.15
CA VAL A 101 0.50 -8.33 -0.78
C VAL A 101 -0.42 -8.16 -1.99
N HIS A 102 -0.26 -7.10 -2.78
CA HIS A 102 -1.02 -6.89 -4.00
C HIS A 102 -0.78 -8.00 -5.03
N ALA A 103 0.47 -8.40 -5.25
CA ALA A 103 0.81 -9.49 -6.16
C ALA A 103 0.22 -10.83 -5.70
N ALA A 104 0.29 -11.13 -4.40
CA ALA A 104 -0.31 -12.34 -3.83
C ALA A 104 -1.84 -12.31 -3.93
N ARG A 105 -2.47 -11.18 -3.63
CA ARG A 105 -3.93 -10.99 -3.77
C ARG A 105 -4.37 -11.17 -5.22
N ALA A 106 -3.66 -10.60 -6.19
CA ALA A 106 -3.94 -10.77 -7.61
C ALA A 106 -3.81 -12.23 -8.09
N TYR A 107 -2.89 -13.00 -7.49
CA TYR A 107 -2.68 -14.41 -7.85
C TYR A 107 -3.69 -15.35 -7.20
N PHE A 108 -3.87 -15.24 -5.88
CA PHE A 108 -4.65 -16.18 -5.08
C PHE A 108 -6.13 -15.78 -4.97
N GLY A 109 -6.44 -14.51 -5.15
CA GLY A 109 -7.77 -13.94 -4.95
C GLY A 109 -8.11 -13.70 -3.47
N ASP A 110 -9.14 -12.90 -3.26
CA ASP A 110 -9.53 -12.41 -1.93
C ASP A 110 -10.07 -13.53 -1.02
N GLY A 111 -10.63 -14.60 -1.59
CA GLY A 111 -11.09 -15.77 -0.82
C GLY A 111 -9.94 -16.46 -0.10
N ALA A 112 -8.87 -16.79 -0.82
CA ALA A 112 -7.70 -17.45 -0.26
C ALA A 112 -6.96 -16.57 0.78
N ILE A 113 -6.98 -15.24 0.59
CA ILE A 113 -6.44 -14.28 1.57
C ILE A 113 -7.22 -14.36 2.88
N ARG A 114 -8.57 -14.34 2.83
CA ARG A 114 -9.41 -14.46 4.02
C ARG A 114 -9.19 -15.79 4.73
N ASP A 115 -9.13 -16.90 3.99
CA ASP A 115 -8.87 -18.23 4.56
C ASP A 115 -7.51 -18.29 5.29
N ALA A 116 -6.50 -17.58 4.80
CA ALA A 116 -5.19 -17.52 5.45
C ALA A 116 -5.21 -16.70 6.75
N ILE A 117 -6.03 -15.65 6.83
CA ILE A 117 -6.19 -14.79 8.02
C ILE A 117 -6.89 -15.54 9.16
N ASP A 118 -7.88 -16.36 8.81
CA ASP A 118 -8.71 -17.08 9.78
C ASP A 118 -8.04 -18.32 10.38
N ARG A 119 -6.92 -18.79 9.80
CA ARG A 119 -6.21 -19.98 10.30
C ARG A 119 -5.40 -19.74 11.57
N ARG A 120 -5.26 -20.82 12.36
CA ARG A 120 -4.35 -20.89 13.52
C ARG A 120 -2.90 -20.81 13.02
N GLY A 121 -2.28 -19.66 13.18
CA GLY A 121 -0.89 -19.40 12.75
C GLY A 121 -0.59 -17.92 12.64
N MET A 122 -1.62 -17.09 12.40
CA MET A 122 -1.51 -15.64 12.43
C MET A 122 -1.73 -15.11 13.85
N ASP A 123 -0.88 -14.18 14.29
CA ASP A 123 -1.08 -13.52 15.58
C ASP A 123 -2.31 -12.61 15.56
N ALA A 124 -2.87 -12.33 16.73
CA ALA A 124 -4.12 -11.59 16.86
C ALA A 124 -4.04 -10.15 16.31
N ARG A 125 -2.86 -9.53 16.35
CA ARG A 125 -2.65 -8.15 15.88
C ARG A 125 -2.65 -8.12 14.36
N THR A 126 -1.90 -9.00 13.71
CA THR A 126 -1.84 -9.12 12.25
C THR A 126 -3.21 -9.47 11.67
N ARG A 127 -3.95 -10.39 12.32
CA ARG A 127 -5.33 -10.71 11.94
C ARG A 127 -6.23 -9.48 12.00
N ARG A 128 -6.20 -8.74 13.11
CA ARG A 128 -7.05 -7.55 13.29
C ARG A 128 -6.74 -6.46 12.27
N TYR A 129 -5.46 -6.25 11.96
CA TYR A 129 -5.04 -5.30 10.93
C TYR A 129 -5.62 -5.67 9.56
N TRP A 130 -5.47 -6.92 9.13
CA TRP A 130 -5.94 -7.33 7.80
C TRP A 130 -7.46 -7.38 7.67
N ASN A 131 -8.19 -7.73 8.73
CA ASN A 131 -9.65 -7.62 8.73
C ASN A 131 -10.10 -6.18 8.49
N LEU A 132 -9.48 -5.20 9.16
CA LEU A 132 -9.80 -3.77 8.93
C LEU A 132 -9.51 -3.33 7.49
N VAL A 133 -8.38 -3.76 6.91
CA VAL A 133 -8.00 -3.39 5.54
C VAL A 133 -8.97 -4.00 4.52
N LEU A 134 -9.32 -5.28 4.67
CA LEU A 134 -10.19 -5.98 3.73
C LEU A 134 -11.65 -5.57 3.88
N ASP A 135 -12.13 -5.30 5.10
CA ASP A 135 -13.49 -4.81 5.33
C ASP A 135 -13.66 -3.36 4.88
N GLY A 136 -12.61 -2.54 5.01
CA GLY A 136 -12.56 -1.18 4.46
C GLY A 136 -12.66 -1.15 2.92
N ASP A 137 -12.04 -2.11 2.24
CA ASP A 137 -12.16 -2.29 0.79
C ASP A 137 -13.57 -2.75 0.37
N ASN A 138 -14.25 -3.60 1.16
CA ASN A 138 -15.62 -4.07 0.87
C ASN A 138 -16.72 -3.06 1.23
N ALA A 139 -16.43 -2.03 2.02
CA ALA A 139 -17.38 -0.97 2.37
C ALA A 139 -17.66 0.03 1.23
N SER A 140 -17.09 -0.19 0.05
CA SER A 140 -17.48 0.51 -1.19
C SER A 140 -18.07 -0.45 -2.23
N PRO A 141 -19.37 -0.79 -2.12
CA PRO A 141 -20.20 -1.07 -3.27
C PRO A 141 -21.27 0.04 -3.37
N GLY A 142 -21.14 0.85 -4.42
CA GLY A 142 -22.20 1.66 -5.06
C GLY A 142 -23.31 2.21 -4.16
N THR A 143 -23.24 3.52 -3.88
CA THR A 143 -24.45 4.33 -3.69
C THR A 143 -25.26 4.27 -4.99
N GLN A 144 -26.35 3.48 -4.98
CA GLN A 144 -27.51 3.70 -5.86
C GLN A 144 -28.31 4.89 -5.34
#